data_AF-A0A497EGX8-F1
#
_entry.id   AF-A0A497EGX8-F1
#
_cell.length_a   1.000
_cell.length_b   1.000
_cell.length_c   1.000
_cell.angle_alpha   90.00
_cell.angle_beta   90.00
_cell.angle_gamma   90.00
#
_symmetry.space_group_name_H-M   'P 1'
#
loop_
_entity.id
_entity.type
_entity.pdbx_description
1 polymer ?
#
loop_
_entity_poly.entity_id
_entity_poly.type
_entity_poly.pdbx_seq_one_letter_code
_entity_poly.pdbx_strand_id
1 'polypeptide(L)'
;LGLAIQSRWLTLVHPLDLFEKSFIEAAPLVAPSPPFAAYRALDEALAPEATILLIAEPRIFGVPRPVIAPSQHDPSPLRTLCEGDAPPSSFSGILRQQGITHLVINDGELTRLGGNYPVAPWKTARGEARWWAFIRSLGEPVAEKDGVRTYRLPLESQHPG
;
A
#
# COMPACT_ATOMS: atom_id res chain seq x y z
N LEU A 1 -57.14 24.63 -53.25
CA LEU A 1 -55.67 24.71 -53.38
C LEU A 1 -55.16 25.68 -52.32
N GLY A 2 -54.50 25.19 -51.28
CA GLY A 2 -53.95 26.03 -50.21
C GLY A 2 -52.52 25.60 -49.93
N LEU A 3 -51.56 26.43 -50.32
CA LEU A 3 -50.17 26.36 -49.88
C LEU A 3 -50.06 26.94 -48.46
N ALA A 4 -49.32 26.26 -47.58
CA ALA A 4 -48.30 26.80 -46.65
C ALA A 4 -48.20 25.99 -45.36
N ILE A 5 -47.08 25.29 -45.11
CA ILE A 5 -46.54 24.97 -43.75
C ILE A 5 -45.02 24.80 -43.95
N GLN A 6 -44.18 25.79 -43.58
CA GLN A 6 -43.56 26.04 -42.26
C GLN A 6 -42.63 24.93 -41.74
N SER A 7 -41.42 25.37 -41.43
CA SER A 7 -40.25 24.67 -40.89
C SER A 7 -40.53 23.94 -39.57
N ARG A 8 -39.92 22.77 -39.37
CA ARG A 8 -39.83 22.14 -38.04
C ARG A 8 -38.42 21.68 -37.70
N TRP A 9 -38.10 21.96 -36.45
CA TRP A 9 -36.82 21.95 -35.79
C TRP A 9 -36.37 20.54 -35.38
N LEU A 10 -35.04 20.42 -35.23
CA LEU A 10 -34.30 19.33 -34.58
C LEU A 10 -35.00 18.83 -33.31
N THR A 11 -35.15 17.51 -33.17
CA THR A 11 -35.32 16.87 -31.86
C THR A 11 -34.05 16.08 -31.57
N LEU A 12 -33.28 16.57 -30.58
CA LEU A 12 -32.15 15.87 -30.00
C LEU A 12 -32.66 14.60 -29.30
N VAL A 13 -32.01 13.47 -29.59
CA VAL A 13 -32.11 12.27 -28.75
C VAL A 13 -31.26 12.53 -27.50
N HIS A 14 -31.88 12.43 -26.32
CA HIS A 14 -31.19 12.64 -25.05
C HIS A 14 -30.26 11.45 -24.76
N PRO A 15 -29.00 11.67 -24.33
CA PRO A 15 -28.03 10.60 -24.09
C PRO A 15 -28.31 9.72 -22.86
N LEU A 16 -29.49 9.83 -22.26
CA LEU A 16 -29.87 9.08 -21.04
C LEU A 16 -30.67 7.80 -21.32
N ASP A 17 -31.08 7.56 -22.56
CA ASP A 17 -31.88 6.37 -22.93
C ASP A 17 -31.05 5.11 -23.25
N LEU A 18 -29.73 5.14 -23.07
CA LEU A 18 -28.83 4.00 -23.31
C LEU A 18 -28.38 3.28 -22.04
N PHE A 19 -28.91 3.65 -20.88
CA PHE A 19 -28.50 3.09 -19.58
C PHE A 19 -29.55 2.14 -18.97
N GLU A 20 -30.03 1.19 -19.75
CA GLU A 20 -30.73 0.03 -19.19
C GLU A 20 -30.00 -1.28 -19.51
N LYS A 21 -29.64 -1.97 -18.42
CA LYS A 21 -29.39 -3.42 -18.30
C LYS A 21 -28.02 -3.92 -18.74
N SER A 22 -27.08 -3.83 -17.80
CA SER A 22 -26.12 -4.89 -17.50
C SER A 22 -25.66 -4.74 -16.04
N PHE A 23 -26.49 -5.18 -15.10
CA PHE A 23 -26.03 -5.42 -13.73
C PHE A 23 -25.13 -6.65 -13.76
N ILE A 24 -23.83 -6.43 -13.96
CA ILE A 24 -22.83 -7.38 -13.46
C ILE A 24 -22.92 -7.26 -11.95
N GLU A 25 -23.16 -8.38 -11.26
CA GLU A 25 -23.07 -8.48 -9.81
C GLU A 25 -21.66 -8.08 -9.41
N ALA A 26 -21.47 -6.80 -9.10
CA ALA A 26 -20.19 -6.28 -8.66
C ALA A 26 -19.89 -6.94 -7.33
N ALA A 27 -18.82 -7.73 -7.28
CA ALA A 27 -18.22 -8.15 -6.03
C ALA A 27 -18.17 -6.92 -5.10
N PRO A 28 -18.54 -7.06 -3.81
CA PRO A 28 -18.64 -5.92 -2.91
C PRO A 28 -17.35 -5.11 -3.02
N LEU A 29 -17.49 -3.82 -3.31
CA LEU A 29 -16.37 -2.89 -3.33
C LEU A 29 -15.75 -2.97 -1.93
N VAL A 30 -14.66 -3.72 -1.78
CA VAL A 30 -13.88 -3.77 -0.55
C VAL A 30 -13.22 -2.40 -0.44
N ALA A 31 -13.96 -1.43 0.11
CA ALA A 31 -13.37 -0.18 0.52
C ALA A 31 -12.38 -0.55 1.64
N PRO A 32 -11.08 -0.25 1.50
CA PRO A 32 -10.14 -0.50 2.58
C PRO A 32 -10.67 0.18 3.84
N SER A 33 -10.81 -0.60 4.92
CA SER A 33 -11.28 -0.12 6.22
C SER A 33 -10.63 1.23 6.57
N PRO A 34 -11.38 2.19 7.18
CA PRO A 34 -10.83 3.49 7.51
C PRO A 34 -9.51 3.32 8.29
N PRO A 35 -8.41 3.95 7.83
CA PRO A 35 -7.05 3.73 8.36
C PRO A 35 -6.96 3.98 9.87
N PHE A 36 -7.90 4.74 10.43
CA PHE A 36 -8.04 5.02 11.85
C PHE A 36 -8.01 3.76 12.73
N ALA A 37 -8.58 2.62 12.31
CA ALA A 37 -8.55 1.42 13.14
C ALA A 37 -7.13 0.84 13.24
N ALA A 38 -6.41 0.75 12.13
CA ALA A 38 -5.01 0.34 12.11
C ALA A 38 -4.12 1.35 12.84
N TYR A 39 -4.36 2.65 12.69
CA TYR A 39 -3.53 3.69 13.33
C TYR A 39 -3.77 3.80 14.83
N ARG A 40 -4.97 3.51 15.33
CA ARG A 40 -5.18 3.31 16.77
C ARG A 40 -4.41 2.10 17.29
N ALA A 41 -4.45 0.97 16.58
CA ALA A 41 -3.66 -0.20 16.95
C ALA A 41 -2.15 0.10 16.96
N LEU A 42 -1.66 0.94 16.03
CA LEU A 42 -0.29 1.46 16.06
C LEU A 42 -0.02 2.31 17.30
N ASP A 43 -0.92 3.24 17.64
CA ASP A 43 -0.73 4.13 18.78
C ASP A 43 -0.63 3.36 20.11
N GLU A 44 -1.46 2.34 20.26
CA GLU A 44 -1.46 1.43 21.42
C GLU A 44 -0.22 0.53 21.47
N ALA A 45 0.29 0.08 20.32
CA ALA A 45 1.38 -0.89 20.25
C ALA A 45 2.79 -0.26 20.23
N LEU A 46 2.93 1.00 19.83
CA LEU A 46 4.23 1.60 19.53
C LEU A 46 4.70 2.58 20.62
N ALA A 47 5.99 2.52 20.95
CA ALA A 47 6.63 3.55 21.75
C ALA A 47 6.59 4.92 21.03
N PRO A 48 6.56 6.06 21.76
CA PRO A 48 6.51 7.40 21.16
C PRO A 48 7.66 7.69 20.18
N GLU A 49 8.83 7.09 20.40
CA GLU A 49 10.05 7.28 19.62
C GLU A 49 10.13 6.38 18.37
N ALA A 50 9.08 5.60 18.09
CA ALA A 50 9.06 4.73 16.92
C ALA A 50 9.06 5.55 15.62
N THR A 51 9.98 5.24 14.70
CA THR A 51 9.92 5.69 13.31
C THR A 51 9.38 4.57 12.41
N ILE A 52 8.37 4.87 11.61
CA ILE A 52 7.65 3.92 10.76
C ILE A 52 8.05 4.10 9.29
N LEU A 53 8.28 2.99 8.58
CA LEU A 53 8.31 2.97 7.12
C LEU A 53 7.00 2.35 6.59
N LEU A 54 6.24 3.12 5.81
CA LEU A 54 5.02 2.65 5.16
C LEU A 54 5.33 1.88 3.87
N ILE A 55 4.62 0.77 3.67
CA ILE A 55 4.74 -0.10 2.51
C ILE A 55 3.35 -0.34 1.93
N ALA A 56 3.16 0.12 0.69
CA ALA A 56 1.86 0.11 0.00
C ALA A 56 0.72 0.77 0.81
N GLU A 57 1.05 1.61 1.79
CA GLU A 57 0.07 2.32 2.61
C GLU A 57 0.10 3.83 2.26
N PRO A 58 -0.82 4.32 1.41
CA PRO A 58 -0.81 5.71 0.96
C PRO A 58 -1.35 6.72 1.98
N ARG A 59 -1.99 6.26 3.06
CA ARG A 59 -2.79 7.11 3.96
C ARG A 59 -1.95 7.69 5.09
N ILE A 60 -1.01 8.59 4.80
CA ILE A 60 -0.07 9.11 5.82
C ILE A 60 -0.78 9.92 6.92
N PHE A 61 -1.92 10.55 6.62
CA PHE A 61 -2.64 11.40 7.56
C PHE A 61 -3.16 10.60 8.76
N GLY A 62 -2.82 11.06 9.98
CA GLY A 62 -3.27 10.43 11.23
C GLY A 62 -2.37 9.30 11.74
N VAL A 63 -1.23 9.02 11.10
CA VAL A 63 -0.22 8.12 11.67
C VAL A 63 0.34 8.75 12.95
N PRO A 64 0.35 8.04 14.09
CA PRO A 64 0.61 8.64 15.40
C PRO A 64 2.11 8.82 15.70
N ARG A 65 2.99 8.51 14.74
CA ARG A 65 4.45 8.46 14.89
C ARG A 65 5.14 9.05 13.65
N PRO A 66 6.41 9.48 13.77
CA PRO A 66 7.22 9.85 12.61
C PRO A 66 7.20 8.76 11.54
N VAL A 67 7.00 9.16 10.28
CA VAL A 67 6.75 8.23 9.19
C VAL A 67 7.49 8.59 7.92
N ILE A 68 8.05 7.57 7.28
CA ILE A 68 8.63 7.60 5.94
C ILE A 68 7.62 6.94 5.02
N ALA A 69 7.21 7.67 3.98
CA ALA A 69 6.20 7.23 3.03
C ALA A 69 6.76 7.28 1.61
N PRO A 70 7.21 6.12 1.07
CA PRO A 70 7.73 6.05 -0.29
C PRO A 70 6.73 6.59 -1.32
N SER A 71 7.25 7.33 -2.30
CA SER A 71 6.48 7.88 -3.41
C SER A 71 7.14 7.53 -4.75
N GLN A 72 6.45 7.75 -5.87
CA GLN A 72 7.05 7.52 -7.20
C GLN A 72 8.29 8.39 -7.45
N HIS A 73 8.43 9.50 -6.72
CA HIS A 73 9.57 10.42 -6.79
C HIS A 73 10.61 10.18 -5.68
N ASP A 74 10.26 9.38 -4.68
CA ASP A 74 11.10 9.04 -3.54
C ASP A 74 10.95 7.54 -3.22
N PRO A 75 11.70 6.66 -3.91
CA PRO A 75 11.47 5.22 -3.85
C PRO A 75 11.82 4.66 -2.46
N SER A 76 11.18 3.56 -2.10
CA SER A 76 11.40 2.90 -0.81
C SER A 76 12.87 2.55 -0.60
N PRO A 77 13.46 2.78 0.59
CA PRO A 77 14.82 2.34 0.91
C PRO A 77 14.98 0.82 0.77
N LEU A 78 13.89 0.06 0.91
CA LEU A 78 13.87 -1.39 0.67
C LEU A 78 14.06 -1.76 -0.79
N ARG A 79 13.81 -0.86 -1.75
CA ARG A 79 14.01 -1.16 -3.18
C ARG A 79 15.46 -1.47 -3.49
N THR A 80 16.38 -0.65 -3.02
CA THR A 80 17.82 -0.89 -3.19
C THR A 80 18.25 -2.19 -2.51
N LEU A 81 17.68 -2.51 -1.35
CA LEU A 81 17.97 -3.74 -0.63
C LEU A 81 17.46 -4.99 -1.35
N CYS A 82 16.19 -4.96 -1.80
CA CYS A 82 15.58 -6.09 -2.48
C CYS A 82 16.24 -6.37 -3.83
N GLU A 83 16.60 -5.32 -4.59
CA GLU A 83 17.25 -5.48 -5.89
C GLU A 83 18.78 -5.67 -5.82
N GLY A 84 19.40 -5.33 -4.69
CA GLY A 84 20.84 -5.47 -4.48
C GLY A 84 21.30 -6.87 -4.06
N ASP A 85 22.53 -6.94 -3.57
CA ASP A 85 23.19 -8.20 -3.19
C ASP A 85 23.22 -8.47 -1.69
N ALA A 86 22.92 -7.47 -0.84
CA ALA A 86 22.87 -7.64 0.62
C ALA A 86 21.94 -8.80 1.01
N PRO A 87 22.29 -9.72 1.93
CA PRO A 87 21.37 -10.79 2.28
C PRO A 87 20.12 -10.23 3.00
N PRO A 88 18.92 -10.81 2.80
CA PRO A 88 17.69 -10.36 3.47
C PRO A 88 17.80 -10.29 5.00
N SER A 89 18.64 -11.13 5.62
CA SER A 89 18.92 -11.12 7.06
C SER A 89 19.56 -9.82 7.55
N SER A 90 20.25 -9.07 6.68
CA SER A 90 20.89 -7.80 7.02
C SER A 90 19.96 -6.59 6.88
N PHE A 91 18.76 -6.75 6.32
CA PHE A 91 17.90 -5.60 6.00
C PHE A 91 17.44 -4.85 7.26
N SER A 92 17.11 -5.56 8.34
CA SER A 92 16.72 -4.93 9.60
C SER A 92 17.83 -4.03 10.14
N GLY A 93 19.07 -4.51 10.16
CA GLY A 93 20.23 -3.72 10.61
C GLY A 93 20.41 -2.45 9.79
N ILE A 94 20.36 -2.57 8.46
CA ILE A 94 20.51 -1.43 7.53
C ILE A 94 19.39 -0.40 7.72
N LEU A 95 18.13 -0.84 7.80
CA LEU A 95 16.99 0.06 8.02
C LEU A 95 17.06 0.74 9.39
N ARG A 96 17.51 0.03 10.43
CA ARG A 96 17.71 0.62 11.76
C ARG A 96 18.81 1.66 11.81
N GLN A 97 19.90 1.49 11.06
CA GLN A 97 20.94 2.51 10.92
C GLN A 97 20.40 3.79 10.26
N GLN A 98 19.30 3.70 9.50
CA GLN A 98 18.56 4.84 8.95
C GLN A 98 17.53 5.42 9.94
N GLY A 99 17.49 4.94 11.17
CA GLY A 99 16.55 5.38 12.21
C GLY A 99 15.16 4.76 12.12
N ILE A 100 14.93 3.81 11.20
CA ILE A 100 13.64 3.12 11.04
C ILE A 100 13.53 2.04 12.12
N THR A 101 12.36 1.95 12.76
CA THR A 101 12.13 1.00 13.87
C THR A 101 11.03 0.00 13.56
N HIS A 102 10.06 0.38 12.72
CA HIS A 102 8.91 -0.45 12.38
C HIS A 102 8.58 -0.36 10.89
N LEU A 103 7.99 -1.43 10.36
CA LEU A 103 7.37 -1.46 9.04
C LEU A 103 5.86 -1.53 9.22
N VAL A 104 5.12 -0.77 8.42
CA VAL A 104 3.66 -0.89 8.32
C VAL A 104 3.33 -1.25 6.88
N ILE A 105 2.68 -2.40 6.70
CA ILE A 105 2.45 -3.01 5.40
C ILE A 105 0.96 -3.15 5.19
N ASN A 106 0.44 -2.54 4.13
CA ASN A 106 -0.92 -2.78 3.68
C ASN A 106 -0.91 -3.90 2.63
N ASP A 107 -1.30 -5.11 3.04
CA ASP A 107 -1.21 -6.29 2.17
C ASP A 107 -2.20 -6.25 1.02
N GLY A 108 -3.40 -5.73 1.26
CA GLY A 108 -4.41 -5.61 0.21
C GLY A 108 -3.92 -4.74 -0.94
N GLU A 109 -3.33 -3.59 -0.62
CA GLU A 109 -2.72 -2.72 -1.61
C GLU A 109 -1.45 -3.34 -2.20
N LEU A 110 -0.61 -3.98 -1.40
CA LEU A 110 0.62 -4.62 -1.90
C LEU A 110 0.31 -5.75 -2.90
N THR A 111 -0.72 -6.56 -2.66
CA THR A 111 -1.20 -7.58 -3.61
C THR A 111 -1.76 -6.94 -4.88
N ARG A 112 -2.51 -5.84 -4.75
CA ARG A 112 -3.09 -5.13 -5.89
C ARG A 112 -2.03 -4.45 -6.77
N LEU A 113 -0.93 -4.01 -6.17
CA LEU A 113 0.01 -3.07 -6.76
C LEU A 113 1.44 -3.61 -6.97
N GLY A 114 1.86 -4.64 -6.24
CA GLY A 114 3.27 -5.03 -6.04
C GLY A 114 4.11 -5.26 -7.30
N GLY A 115 3.50 -5.66 -8.42
CA GLY A 115 4.21 -5.89 -9.69
C GLY A 115 4.38 -4.65 -10.58
N ASN A 116 3.49 -3.67 -10.48
CA ASN A 116 3.43 -2.52 -11.41
C ASN A 116 3.54 -1.16 -10.73
N TYR A 117 3.60 -1.15 -9.40
CA TYR A 117 3.54 0.08 -8.64
C TYR A 117 4.92 0.68 -8.43
N PRO A 118 5.13 1.96 -8.76
CA PRO A 118 6.45 2.59 -8.68
C PRO A 118 7.07 2.58 -7.29
N VAL A 119 6.28 2.36 -6.24
CA VAL A 119 6.74 2.38 -4.84
C VAL A 119 6.77 1.01 -4.17
N ALA A 120 6.49 -0.07 -4.92
CA ALA A 120 6.71 -1.42 -4.42
C ALA A 120 8.18 -1.58 -3.97
N PRO A 121 8.45 -2.30 -2.87
CA PRO A 121 9.81 -2.57 -2.40
C PRO A 121 10.67 -3.38 -3.38
N TRP A 122 10.10 -3.87 -4.49
CA TRP A 122 10.81 -4.59 -5.54
C TRP A 122 10.31 -4.15 -6.92
N LYS A 123 11.02 -4.61 -7.95
CA LYS A 123 10.71 -4.50 -9.38
C LYS A 123 10.87 -5.84 -10.09
N THR A 124 11.78 -6.69 -9.62
CA THR A 124 12.06 -7.99 -10.24
C THR A 124 11.50 -9.14 -9.41
N ALA A 125 11.29 -10.31 -10.02
CA ALA A 125 10.92 -11.52 -9.30
C ALA A 125 11.96 -11.93 -8.24
N ARG A 126 13.25 -11.65 -8.50
CA ARG A 126 14.34 -11.81 -7.53
C ARG A 126 14.13 -10.89 -6.33
N GLY A 127 13.84 -9.61 -6.58
CA GLY A 127 13.55 -8.63 -5.54
C GLY A 127 12.33 -9.03 -4.71
N GLU A 128 11.27 -9.52 -5.36
CA GLU A 128 10.06 -10.01 -4.68
C GLU A 128 10.36 -11.20 -3.75
N ALA A 129 11.10 -12.19 -4.23
CA ALA A 129 11.48 -13.34 -3.43
C ALA A 129 12.29 -12.93 -2.18
N ARG A 130 13.17 -11.92 -2.35
CA ARG A 130 13.99 -11.36 -1.26
C ARG A 130 13.16 -10.55 -0.27
N TRP A 131 12.19 -9.77 -0.75
CA TRP A 131 11.20 -9.11 0.10
C TRP A 131 10.47 -10.12 0.98
N TRP A 132 9.92 -11.19 0.40
CA TRP A 132 9.18 -12.18 1.17
C TRP A 132 10.08 -12.96 2.14
N ALA A 133 11.34 -13.22 1.79
CA ALA A 133 12.31 -13.80 2.70
C ALA A 133 12.57 -12.89 3.91
N PHE A 134 12.69 -11.58 3.67
CA PHE A 134 12.83 -10.58 4.73
C PHE A 134 11.58 -10.53 5.62
N ILE A 135 10.37 -10.43 5.06
CA ILE A 135 9.13 -10.39 5.87
C ILE A 135 8.98 -11.63 6.75
N ARG A 136 9.29 -12.82 6.23
CA ARG A 136 9.28 -14.05 7.05
C ARG A 136 10.28 -14.01 8.20
N SER A 137 11.41 -13.34 8.04
CA SER A 137 12.42 -13.22 9.10
C SER A 137 12.01 -12.31 10.25
N LEU A 138 10.98 -11.47 10.08
CA LEU A 138 10.51 -10.55 11.11
C LEU A 138 9.61 -11.23 12.16
N GLY A 139 9.17 -12.47 11.91
CA GLY A 139 8.27 -13.20 12.81
C GLY A 139 6.83 -12.70 12.72
N GLU A 140 6.13 -12.71 13.85
CA GLU A 140 4.74 -12.24 13.95
C GLU A 140 4.65 -10.71 13.98
N PRO A 141 3.61 -10.10 13.38
CA PRO A 141 3.39 -8.66 13.50
C PRO A 141 3.05 -8.28 14.94
N VAL A 142 3.52 -7.11 15.37
CA VAL A 142 3.20 -6.54 16.70
C VAL A 142 1.78 -5.95 16.75
N ALA A 143 1.18 -5.68 15.59
CA ALA A 143 -0.21 -5.30 15.44
C ALA A 143 -0.71 -5.69 14.04
N GLU A 144 -1.95 -6.15 13.95
CA GLU A 144 -2.63 -6.44 12.69
C GLU A 144 -4.07 -5.98 12.75
N LYS A 145 -4.50 -5.18 11.78
CA LYS A 145 -5.87 -4.71 11.67
C LYS A 145 -6.23 -4.43 10.23
N ASP A 146 -7.34 -5.01 9.77
CA ASP A 146 -7.96 -4.76 8.46
C ASP A 146 -6.98 -4.89 7.26
N GLY A 147 -6.12 -5.91 7.31
CA GLY A 147 -5.11 -6.18 6.26
C GLY A 147 -3.88 -5.26 6.32
N VAL A 148 -3.73 -4.48 7.39
CA VAL A 148 -2.52 -3.71 7.68
C VAL A 148 -1.75 -4.39 8.81
N ARG A 149 -0.53 -4.82 8.53
CA ARG A 149 0.38 -5.47 9.48
C ARG A 149 1.52 -4.54 9.87
N THR A 150 1.87 -4.58 11.15
CA THR A 150 2.96 -3.80 11.72
C THR A 150 4.04 -4.72 12.23
N TYR A 151 5.27 -4.54 11.76
CA TYR A 151 6.42 -5.30 12.20
C TYR A 151 7.39 -4.41 12.96
N ARG A 152 7.94 -4.94 14.06
CA ARG A 152 9.10 -4.34 14.70
C ARG A 152 10.36 -4.87 14.03
N LEU A 153 11.29 -3.98 13.68
CA LEU A 153 12.61 -4.39 13.22
C LEU A 153 13.41 -4.90 14.42
N PRO A 154 13.91 -6.14 14.41
CA PRO A 154 14.70 -6.67 15.50
C PRO A 154 15.95 -5.80 15.74
N LEU A 155 16.28 -5.57 17.01
CA LEU A 155 17.59 -5.07 17.40
C LEU A 155 18.61 -6.13 16.99
N GLU A 156 19.70 -5.75 16.33
CA GLU A 156 20.79 -6.68 16.04
C GLU A 156 21.19 -7.40 17.34
N SER A 157 20.81 -8.66 17.44
CA SER A 157 21.15 -9.56 18.53
C SER A 157 21.82 -10.74 17.86
N GLN A 158 23.12 -10.83 18.12
CA GLN A 158 24.11 -11.81 17.66
C GLN A 158 23.52 -13.07 17.02
N HIS A 159 23.95 -13.36 15.79
CA HIS A 159 23.87 -14.70 15.23
C HIS A 159 24.37 -15.70 16.29
N PRO A 160 23.57 -16.71 16.72
CA PRO A 160 24.18 -17.93 17.20
C PRO A 160 24.88 -18.54 15.99
N GLY A 161 26.21 -18.69 16.11
CA GLY A 161 27.03 -19.40 15.13
C GLY A 161 26.69 -20.87 15.02
#